data_AF-A0A8J4R8E9-F1
#
_entry.id   AF-A0A8J4R8E9-F1
#
_cell.length_a   1.000
_cell.length_b   1.000
_cell.length_c   1.000
_cell.angle_alpha   90.00
_cell.angle_beta   90.00
_cell.angle_gamma   90.00
#
_symmetry.space_group_name_H-M   'P 1'
#
loop_
_entity.id
_entity.type
_entity.pdbx_description
1 polymer ?
#
loop_
_entity_poly.entity_id
_entity_poly.type
_entity_poly.pdbx_seq_one_letter_code
_entity_poly.pdbx_strand_id
1 'polypeptide(L)'
;MAECLTPKFSCEGTLGYEDALVHLLNYVWPNIFETSPHVINAVMEAIEGMRVALGAAIVLNYCLQRLFHPARKVREVYWKIYNSLYIGAQDALVAAYPTLEDEQNNVYSRPELMMFV
;
A
#
# COMPACT_ATOMS: atom_id res chain seq x y z
N MET A 1 -7.18 -31.66 -1.19
CA MET A 1 -5.91 -30.91 -1.43
C MET A 1 -6.23 -29.68 -2.27
N ALA A 2 -6.69 -28.59 -1.65
CA ALA A 2 -6.72 -27.23 -2.22
C ALA A 2 -7.32 -26.22 -1.20
N GLU A 3 -6.96 -26.33 0.08
CA GLU A 3 -7.38 -25.36 1.11
C GLU A 3 -6.15 -24.91 1.90
N CYS A 4 -5.32 -24.04 1.31
CA CYS A 4 -4.23 -23.37 2.05
C CYS A 4 -3.62 -22.13 1.37
N LEU A 5 -4.36 -21.33 0.60
CA LEU A 5 -3.77 -20.17 -0.12
C LEU A 5 -4.55 -18.84 -0.08
N THR A 6 -5.49 -18.69 0.86
CA THR A 6 -5.81 -17.35 1.35
C THR A 6 -5.68 -17.38 2.86
N PRO A 7 -4.71 -16.68 3.48
CA PRO A 7 -4.89 -16.34 4.88
C PRO A 7 -6.12 -15.44 4.90
N LYS A 8 -7.27 -16.01 5.29
CA LYS A 8 -8.40 -15.26 5.81
C LYS A 8 -7.89 -14.49 7.02
N PHE A 9 -7.33 -13.31 6.78
CA PHE A 9 -7.06 -12.27 7.77
C PHE A 9 -8.37 -11.55 8.14
N SER A 10 -9.46 -12.31 8.25
CA SER A 10 -10.70 -11.80 8.78
C SER A 10 -11.05 -12.71 9.94
N CYS A 11 -10.43 -12.41 11.07
CA CYS A 11 -10.95 -12.88 12.34
C CYS A 11 -12.30 -12.19 12.53
N GLU A 12 -13.37 -12.97 12.54
CA GLU A 12 -14.69 -12.54 12.99
C GLU A 12 -14.57 -12.20 14.49
N GLY A 13 -14.24 -10.95 14.73
CA GLY A 13 -14.05 -10.34 16.03
C GLY A 13 -13.50 -8.96 15.81
N THR A 14 -14.34 -7.94 15.97
CA THR A 14 -13.95 -6.54 16.12
C THR A 14 -12.95 -6.39 17.27
N LEU A 15 -11.69 -6.70 17.01
CA LEU A 15 -10.57 -6.31 17.81
C LEU A 15 -10.06 -5.05 17.11
N GLY A 16 -10.38 -3.87 17.64
CA GLY A 16 -10.03 -2.55 17.09
C GLY A 16 -8.52 -2.25 16.98
N TYR A 17 -7.68 -3.27 16.88
CA TYR A 17 -6.25 -3.16 16.66
C TYR A 17 -5.94 -2.70 15.24
N GLU A 18 -6.72 -3.09 14.22
CA GLU A 18 -6.53 -2.55 12.86
C GLU A 18 -6.73 -1.04 12.84
N ASP A 19 -7.79 -0.55 13.48
CA ASP A 19 -8.06 0.89 13.62
C ASP A 19 -6.96 1.59 14.45
N ALA A 20 -6.51 0.98 15.55
CA ALA A 20 -5.40 1.50 16.35
C ALA A 20 -4.07 1.55 15.58
N LEU A 21 -3.79 0.55 14.74
CA LEU A 21 -2.58 0.51 13.90
C LEU A 21 -2.65 1.53 12.77
N VAL A 22 -3.81 1.72 12.15
CA VAL A 22 -4.05 2.80 11.17
C VAL A 22 -3.87 4.16 11.84
N HIS A 23 -4.36 4.34 13.06
CA HIS A 23 -4.16 5.56 13.84
C HIS A 23 -2.67 5.83 14.10
N LEU A 24 -1.91 4.81 14.51
CA LEU A 24 -0.45 4.91 14.67
C LEU A 24 0.25 5.23 13.34
N LEU A 25 -0.19 4.60 12.23
CA LEU A 25 0.35 4.86 10.91
C LEU A 25 0.21 6.35 10.52
N ASN A 26 -0.91 6.99 10.89
CA ASN A 26 -1.11 8.43 10.65
C ASN A 26 -0.07 9.32 11.38
N TYR A 27 0.47 8.89 12.53
CA TYR A 27 1.55 9.60 13.22
C TYR A 27 2.94 9.31 12.62
N VAL A 28 3.15 8.10 12.10
CA VAL A 28 4.42 7.72 11.46
C VAL A 28 4.55 8.35 10.06
N TRP A 29 3.45 8.45 9.32
CA TRP A 29 3.42 8.94 7.94
C TRP A 29 4.05 10.33 7.70
N PRO A 30 3.85 11.38 8.53
CA PRO A 30 4.51 12.66 8.32
C PRO A 30 6.04 12.61 8.48
N ASN A 31 6.57 11.61 9.18
CA ASN A 31 8.01 11.50 9.45
C ASN A 31 8.81 10.93 8.27
N ILE A 32 8.16 10.56 7.15
CA ILE A 32 8.84 10.05 5.95
C ILE A 32 9.75 11.09 5.28
N PHE A 33 9.59 12.38 5.61
CA PHE A 33 10.41 13.47 5.08
C PHE A 33 11.61 13.82 5.96
N GLU A 34 11.83 13.07 7.03
CA GLU A 34 13.01 13.26 7.86
C GLU A 34 14.31 13.03 7.09
N THR A 35 15.33 13.78 7.46
CA THR A 35 16.64 13.74 6.77
C THR A 35 17.66 12.89 7.53
N SER A 36 17.39 12.58 8.81
CA SER A 36 18.29 11.75 9.62
C SER A 36 18.30 10.29 9.15
N PRO A 37 19.47 9.70 8.85
CA PRO A 37 19.58 8.35 8.28
C PRO A 37 19.08 7.25 9.21
N HIS A 38 19.25 7.42 10.52
CA HIS A 38 18.76 6.44 11.50
C HIS A 38 17.24 6.47 11.62
N VAL A 39 16.65 7.67 11.60
CA VAL A 39 15.20 7.85 11.74
C VAL A 39 14.48 7.40 10.49
N ILE A 40 14.97 7.76 9.30
CA ILE A 40 14.30 7.35 8.06
C ILE A 40 14.32 5.84 7.87
N ASN A 41 15.40 5.15 8.23
CA ASN A 41 15.44 3.68 8.15
C ASN A 41 14.45 3.05 9.13
N ALA A 42 14.38 3.55 10.37
CA ALA A 42 13.39 3.08 11.35
C ALA A 42 11.94 3.33 10.90
N VAL A 43 11.66 4.47 10.27
CA VAL A 43 10.33 4.78 9.71
C VAL A 43 9.98 3.86 8.54
N MET A 44 10.93 3.58 7.65
CA MET A 44 10.72 2.66 6.52
C MET A 44 10.49 1.23 7.00
N GLU A 45 11.24 0.76 8.00
CA GLU A 45 11.03 -0.55 8.63
C GLU A 45 9.68 -0.64 9.34
N ALA A 46 9.26 0.44 10.01
CA ALA A 46 7.93 0.50 10.65
C ALA A 46 6.80 0.40 9.61
N ILE A 47 6.92 1.08 8.46
CA ILE A 47 5.94 1.00 7.36
C ILE A 47 5.89 -0.43 6.78
N GLU A 48 7.04 -1.09 6.63
CA GLU A 48 7.10 -2.48 6.17
C GLU A 48 6.45 -3.45 7.17
N GLY A 49 6.62 -3.23 8.48
CA GLY A 49 5.92 -3.98 9.52
C GLY A 49 4.40 -3.76 9.48
N MET A 50 3.97 -2.50 9.30
CA MET A 50 2.55 -2.15 9.16
C MET A 50 1.91 -2.78 7.92
N ARG A 51 2.66 -2.91 6.81
CA ARG A 51 2.19 -3.63 5.61
C ARG A 51 1.83 -5.08 5.91
N VAL A 52 2.63 -5.78 6.71
CA VAL A 52 2.36 -7.18 7.07
C VAL A 52 1.18 -7.28 8.04
N ALA A 53 1.04 -6.33 8.96
CA ALA A 53 -0.03 -6.33 9.96
C ALA A 53 -1.40 -5.92 9.40
N LEU A 54 -1.46 -4.87 8.57
CA LEU A 54 -2.70 -4.29 8.01
C LEU A 54 -3.00 -4.78 6.58
N GLY A 55 -2.00 -5.28 5.87
CA GLY A 55 -2.07 -5.62 4.46
C GLY A 55 -1.53 -4.52 3.53
N ALA A 56 -1.10 -4.94 2.35
CA ALA A 56 -0.48 -4.06 1.35
C ALA A 56 -1.47 -3.04 0.75
N ALA A 57 -2.77 -3.35 0.73
CA ALA A 57 -3.80 -2.50 0.14
C ALA A 57 -3.95 -1.15 0.88
N ILE A 58 -3.92 -1.16 2.22
CA ILE A 58 -4.04 0.06 3.03
C ILE A 58 -2.83 0.95 2.76
N VAL A 59 -1.61 0.42 2.87
CA VAL A 59 -0.37 1.19 2.63
C VAL A 59 -0.33 1.73 1.19
N LEU A 60 -0.77 0.96 0.19
CA LEU A 60 -0.87 1.41 -1.20
C LEU A 60 -1.76 2.64 -1.33
N ASN A 61 -2.90 2.68 -0.65
CA ASN A 61 -3.82 3.82 -0.69
C ASN A 61 -3.19 5.10 -0.13
N TYR A 62 -2.34 5.00 0.89
CA TYR A 62 -1.56 6.15 1.37
C TYR A 62 -0.48 6.58 0.38
N CYS A 63 0.17 5.63 -0.31
CA CYS A 63 1.20 5.92 -1.31
C CYS A 63 0.63 6.59 -2.57
N LEU A 64 -0.51 6.10 -3.08
CA LEU A 64 -1.09 6.54 -4.36
C LEU A 64 -1.40 8.04 -4.38
N GLN A 65 -1.80 8.63 -3.25
CA GLN A 65 -2.17 10.04 -3.14
C GLN A 65 -1.03 11.01 -3.52
N ARG A 66 0.23 10.61 -3.33
CA ARG A 66 1.39 11.48 -3.58
C ARG A 66 2.39 10.90 -4.58
N LEU A 67 2.11 9.73 -5.15
CA LEU A 67 2.97 9.09 -6.13
C LEU A 67 3.21 9.98 -7.37
N PHE A 68 2.16 10.69 -7.81
CA PHE A 68 2.20 11.61 -8.96
C PHE A 68 2.31 13.09 -8.57
N HIS A 69 2.74 13.40 -7.34
CA HIS A 69 2.87 14.78 -6.88
C HIS A 69 3.85 15.58 -7.75
N PRO A 70 3.61 16.87 -8.07
CA PRO A 70 4.48 17.66 -8.96
C PRO A 70 5.89 17.86 -8.37
N ALA A 71 6.02 17.94 -7.05
CA ALA A 71 7.30 18.12 -6.37
C ALA A 71 8.18 16.86 -6.41
N ARG A 72 9.39 17.00 -6.98
CA ARG A 72 10.38 15.91 -7.12
C ARG A 72 10.75 15.25 -5.79
N LYS A 73 11.03 16.05 -4.76
CA LYS A 73 11.41 15.56 -3.43
C LYS A 73 10.35 14.65 -2.80
N VAL A 74 9.07 14.92 -3.07
CA VAL A 74 7.96 14.09 -2.60
C VAL A 74 7.94 12.77 -3.38
N ARG A 75 8.01 12.84 -4.70
CA ARG A 75 8.01 11.62 -5.54
C ARG A 75 9.15 10.67 -5.16
N GLU A 76 10.36 11.17 -4.96
CA GLU A 76 11.52 10.32 -4.63
C GLU A 76 11.29 9.44 -3.39
N VAL A 77 10.66 9.97 -2.35
CA VAL A 77 10.33 9.20 -1.13
C VAL A 77 9.19 8.22 -1.38
N TYR A 78 8.11 8.66 -2.03
CA TYR A 78 6.93 7.82 -2.27
C TYR A 78 7.21 6.66 -3.23
N TRP A 79 8.01 6.90 -4.27
CA TRP A 79 8.47 5.84 -5.18
C TRP A 79 9.38 4.83 -4.46
N LYS A 80 10.19 5.26 -3.49
CA LYS A 80 10.98 4.35 -2.67
C LYS A 80 10.10 3.43 -1.82
N ILE A 81 9.05 3.97 -1.19
CA ILE A 81 8.08 3.18 -0.40
C ILE A 81 7.32 2.21 -1.32
N TYR A 82 6.87 2.68 -2.48
CA TYR A 82 6.19 1.86 -3.48
C TYR A 82 7.07 0.69 -3.95
N ASN A 83 8.36 0.92 -4.19
CA ASN A 83 9.29 -0.15 -4.57
C ASN A 83 9.43 -1.22 -3.47
N SER A 84 9.50 -0.82 -2.19
CA SER A 84 9.52 -1.77 -1.07
C SER A 84 8.24 -2.60 -1.03
N LEU A 85 7.10 -1.93 -1.17
CA LEU A 85 5.77 -2.56 -1.17
C LEU A 85 5.62 -3.57 -2.32
N TYR A 86 6.10 -3.21 -3.50
CA TYR A 86 6.08 -4.06 -4.69
C TYR A 86 6.90 -5.33 -4.51
N ILE A 87 8.10 -5.22 -3.92
CA ILE A 87 8.95 -6.39 -3.61
C ILE A 87 8.30 -7.28 -2.54
N GLY A 88 7.63 -6.68 -1.54
CA GLY A 88 7.09 -7.41 -0.39
C GLY A 88 5.77 -8.15 -0.65
N ALA A 89 4.92 -7.67 -1.57
CA ALA A 89 3.62 -8.30 -1.86
C ALA A 89 3.07 -7.94 -3.24
N GLN A 90 3.76 -8.31 -4.31
CA GLN A 90 3.33 -8.03 -5.69
C GLN A 90 1.91 -8.55 -6.00
N ASP A 91 1.60 -9.80 -5.61
CA ASP A 91 0.33 -10.44 -5.96
C ASP A 91 -0.87 -9.78 -5.27
N ALA A 92 -0.69 -9.32 -4.03
CA ALA A 92 -1.75 -8.65 -3.27
C ALA A 92 -2.08 -7.26 -3.84
N LEU A 93 -1.14 -6.61 -4.54
CA LEU A 93 -1.36 -5.28 -5.13
C LEU A 93 -2.31 -5.33 -6.32
N VAL A 94 -2.39 -6.46 -7.04
CA VAL A 94 -3.21 -6.61 -8.25
C VAL A 94 -4.68 -6.29 -7.98
N ALA A 95 -5.19 -6.67 -6.81
CA ALA A 95 -6.58 -6.42 -6.38
C ALA A 95 -6.79 -5.02 -5.77
N ALA A 96 -5.71 -4.30 -5.41
CA ALA A 96 -5.77 -3.02 -4.71
C ALA A 96 -5.52 -1.81 -5.61
N TYR A 97 -5.08 -2.00 -6.86
CA TYR A 97 -4.90 -0.88 -7.79
C TYR A 97 -6.24 -0.22 -8.14
N PRO A 98 -6.30 1.13 -8.15
CA PRO A 98 -7.50 1.83 -8.59
C PRO A 98 -7.71 1.61 -10.08
N THR A 99 -8.97 1.51 -10.48
CA THR A 99 -9.35 1.51 -11.90
C THR A 99 -9.07 2.90 -12.48
N LEU A 100 -8.34 2.93 -13.60
CA LEU A 100 -8.09 4.14 -14.35
C LEU A 100 -9.04 4.21 -15.53
N GLU A 101 -9.52 5.41 -15.86
CA GLU A 101 -10.34 5.65 -17.04
C GLU A 101 -9.47 5.54 -18.29
N ASP A 102 -10.05 4.99 -19.36
CA ASP A 102 -9.38 4.87 -20.64
C ASP A 102 -9.18 6.25 -21.27
N GLU A 103 -7.99 6.48 -21.83
CA GLU A 103 -7.71 7.68 -22.60
C GLU A 103 -7.74 7.35 -24.10
N GLN A 104 -7.96 8.35 -24.95
CA GLN A 104 -8.15 8.17 -26.40
C GLN A 104 -7.06 7.32 -27.08
N ASN A 105 -5.83 7.34 -26.55
CA ASN A 105 -4.70 6.60 -27.09
C ASN A 105 -4.32 5.33 -26.31
N ASN A 106 -4.81 5.17 -25.06
CA ASN A 106 -4.33 4.12 -24.16
C ASN A 106 -5.51 3.50 -23.41
N VAL A 107 -5.62 2.17 -23.50
CA VAL A 107 -6.56 1.37 -22.70
C VAL A 107 -5.89 1.05 -21.36
N TYR A 108 -6.43 1.60 -20.27
CA TYR A 108 -5.96 1.40 -18.91
C TYR A 108 -6.91 0.49 -18.10
N SER A 109 -8.09 0.22 -18.61
CA SER A 109 -9.08 -0.69 -18.02
C SER A 109 -8.61 -2.14 -18.08
N ARG A 110 -9.00 -2.90 -17.05
CA ARG A 110 -8.72 -4.33 -16.87
C ARG A 110 -10.02 -5.13 -16.97
N PRO A 111 -10.51 -5.42 -18.18
CA PRO A 111 -11.81 -6.06 -18.39
C PRO A 111 -11.88 -7.46 -17.76
N GLU A 112 -10.74 -8.14 -17.61
CA GLU A 112 -10.67 -9.46 -16.99
C GLU A 112 -11.11 -9.49 -15.52
N LEU A 113 -11.00 -8.37 -14.81
CA LEU A 113 -11.40 -8.25 -13.40
C LEU A 113 -12.89 -7.91 -13.23
N MET A 114 -13.56 -7.44 -14.28
CA MET A 114 -14.96 -7.02 -14.25
C MET A 114 -15.93 -8.09 -14.78
N MET A 115 -15.40 -9.22 -15.25
CA MET A 115 -16.20 -10.31 -15.77
C MET A 115 -16.96 -11.00 -14.62
N PHE A 116 -18.29 -11.05 -14.75
CA PHE A 116 -19.19 -11.75 -13.84
C PHE A 116 -19.89 -12.87 -14.63
N VAL A 117 -19.81 -14.10 -14.13
CA VAL A 117 -20.49 -15.30 -14.69
C VAL A 117 -21.75 -15.58 -13.89
#